data_AF-T1D7W0-F1
#
_entry.id   AF-T1D7W0-F1
#
_cell.length_a   1.000
_cell.length_b   1.000
_cell.length_c   1.000
_cell.angle_alpha   90.00
_cell.angle_beta   90.00
_cell.angle_gamma   90.00
#
_symmetry.space_group_name_H-M   'P 1'
#
loop_
_entity.id
_entity.type
_entity.pdbx_description
1 polymer ?
#
loop_
_entity_poly.entity_id
_entity_poly.type
_entity_poly.pdbx_seq_one_letter_code
_entity_poly.pdbx_strand_id
1 'polypeptide(L)'
;MIASRDPGFAPGDVVVGPRGWASHLVSAAKFLVKLPRNGAPLSNYLGVLGMPGTTAYSGMTDIGQPKAGETVVISAASGAVGAVAGQIAKRAGARVVGVAGGAEKCLFVQEALGFDECIDHRALDLKAALTDACPNGIDVYFENVGGELQR
;
A
#
# COMPACT_ATOMS: atom_id res chain seq x y z
N MET A 1 4.17 24.48 9.68
CA MET A 1 5.26 24.76 10.63
C MET A 1 4.98 26.10 11.28
N ILE A 2 5.11 26.21 12.61
CA ILE A 2 4.78 27.46 13.34
C ILE A 2 6.04 28.32 13.52
N ALA A 3 7.17 27.70 13.81
CA ALA A 3 8.48 28.34 13.90
C ALA A 3 9.57 27.35 13.48
N SER A 4 10.71 27.88 13.02
CA SER A 4 11.91 27.10 12.68
C SER A 4 13.16 27.79 13.23
N ARG A 5 14.15 27.01 13.63
CA ARG A 5 15.54 27.46 13.85
C ARG A 5 16.49 26.97 12.74
N ASP A 6 15.97 26.18 11.80
CA ASP A 6 16.70 25.65 10.66
C ASP A 6 16.38 26.52 9.43
N PRO A 7 17.41 27.01 8.69
CA PRO A 7 17.21 27.92 7.56
C PRO A 7 16.51 27.24 6.36
N GLY A 8 16.48 25.92 6.29
CA GLY A 8 15.76 25.18 5.25
C GLY A 8 14.24 25.21 5.40
N PHE A 9 13.73 25.69 6.53
CA PHE A 9 12.30 25.72 6.84
C PHE A 9 11.85 27.09 7.34
N ALA A 10 10.63 27.48 6.97
CA ALA A 10 10.01 28.74 7.38
C ALA A 10 8.64 28.50 8.03
N PRO A 11 8.17 29.44 8.89
CA PRO A 11 6.77 29.49 9.30
C PRO A 11 5.83 29.40 8.09
N GLY A 12 4.79 28.59 8.19
CA GLY A 12 3.86 28.32 7.09
C GLY A 12 4.25 27.15 6.17
N ASP A 13 5.47 26.62 6.25
CA ASP A 13 5.83 25.40 5.51
C ASP A 13 4.99 24.20 5.96
N VAL A 14 4.50 23.43 5.01
CA VAL A 14 3.82 22.17 5.27
C VAL A 14 4.85 21.05 5.16
N VAL A 15 4.92 20.20 6.18
CA VAL A 15 5.96 19.17 6.30
C VAL A 15 5.35 17.83 6.70
N VAL A 16 6.02 16.75 6.31
CA VAL A 16 5.77 15.39 6.80
C VAL A 16 7.01 14.87 7.53
N GLY A 17 6.82 14.00 8.51
CA GLY A 17 7.89 13.38 9.27
C GLY A 17 7.37 12.53 10.43
N PRO A 18 8.27 11.94 11.23
CA PRO A 18 7.91 11.26 12.47
C PRO A 18 7.19 12.23 13.41
N ARG A 19 5.99 11.87 13.82
CA ARG A 19 5.14 12.67 14.69
C ARG A 19 4.61 11.79 15.81
N GLY A 20 4.58 12.32 17.02
CA GLY A 20 3.78 11.75 18.10
C GLY A 20 2.33 12.18 17.97
N TRP A 21 1.46 11.59 18.81
CA TRP A 21 0.07 12.02 18.92
C TRP A 21 -0.01 13.25 19.81
N ALA A 22 0.10 14.43 19.20
CA ALA A 22 0.01 15.72 19.87
C ALA A 22 -0.43 16.81 18.90
N SER A 23 -0.98 17.91 19.43
CA SER A 23 -1.31 19.09 18.63
C SER A 23 -0.06 19.85 18.15
N HIS A 24 1.03 19.77 18.92
CA HIS A 24 2.30 20.47 18.66
C HIS A 24 3.48 19.56 18.99
N LEU A 25 4.56 19.72 18.22
CA LEU A 25 5.73 18.85 18.27
C LEU A 25 6.98 19.69 18.04
N VAL A 26 8.08 19.34 18.70
CA VAL A 26 9.42 19.82 18.37
C VAL A 26 10.16 18.65 17.73
N SER A 27 10.71 18.86 16.53
CA SER A 27 11.46 17.84 15.79
C SER A 27 12.70 18.45 15.15
N ALA A 28 13.76 17.65 15.04
CA ALA A 28 14.95 18.05 14.29
C ALA A 28 14.64 18.08 12.80
N ALA A 29 15.13 19.11 12.10
CA ALA A 29 14.90 19.35 10.68
C ALA A 29 15.20 18.14 9.79
N LYS A 30 16.23 17.35 10.13
CA LYS A 30 16.64 16.13 9.40
C LYS A 30 15.57 15.04 9.31
N PHE A 31 14.53 15.08 10.15
CA PHE A 31 13.43 14.13 10.13
C PHE A 31 12.20 14.65 9.39
N LEU A 32 12.26 15.87 8.87
CA LEU A 32 11.14 16.53 8.20
C LEU A 32 11.42 16.65 6.71
N VAL A 33 10.39 16.38 5.91
CA VAL A 33 10.39 16.61 4.48
C VAL A 33 9.36 17.70 4.18
N LYS A 34 9.80 18.74 3.46
CA LYS A 34 8.90 19.80 3.00
C LYS A 34 8.02 19.27 1.87
N LEU A 35 6.71 19.48 2.01
CA LEU A 35 5.75 19.03 1.00
C LEU A 35 5.61 20.08 -0.12
N PRO A 36 5.50 19.65 -1.39
CA PRO A 36 5.27 20.56 -2.49
C PRO A 36 3.83 21.09 -2.48
N ARG A 37 3.63 22.31 -2.96
CA ARG A 37 2.30 22.94 -3.11
C ARG A 37 1.72 22.64 -4.49
N ASN A 38 1.53 21.37 -4.80
CA ASN A 38 1.08 20.88 -6.11
C ASN A 38 -0.44 20.61 -6.20
N GLY A 39 -1.21 20.98 -5.18
CA GLY A 39 -2.67 20.80 -5.15
C GLY A 39 -3.16 19.41 -4.70
N ALA A 40 -2.26 18.45 -4.46
CA ALA A 40 -2.66 17.17 -3.87
C ALA A 40 -3.21 17.36 -2.44
N PRO A 41 -4.29 16.66 -2.05
CA PRO A 41 -4.77 16.66 -0.66
C PRO A 41 -3.64 16.30 0.31
N LEU A 42 -3.47 17.07 1.38
CA LEU A 42 -2.35 16.88 2.32
C LEU A 42 -2.34 15.49 2.97
N SER A 43 -3.52 14.91 3.19
CA SER A 43 -3.66 13.54 3.72
C SER A 43 -3.02 12.49 2.81
N ASN A 44 -2.92 12.71 1.51
CA ASN A 44 -2.34 11.74 0.57
C ASN A 44 -0.84 11.50 0.83
N TYR A 45 -0.13 12.49 1.40
CA TYR A 45 1.28 12.36 1.80
C TYR A 45 1.49 11.47 3.04
N LEU A 46 0.41 10.99 3.65
CA LEU A 46 0.44 9.97 4.70
C LEU A 46 0.05 8.58 4.17
N GLY A 47 -0.34 8.48 2.89
CA GLY A 47 -0.76 7.26 2.21
C GLY A 47 -0.01 7.05 0.90
N VAL A 48 -0.70 7.18 -0.23
CA VAL A 48 -0.17 6.89 -1.58
C VAL A 48 1.04 7.76 -2.00
N LEU A 49 1.14 9.00 -1.50
CA LEU A 49 2.30 9.87 -1.73
C LEU A 49 3.30 9.85 -0.56
N GLY A 50 3.06 8.98 0.42
CA GLY A 50 3.86 8.85 1.65
C GLY A 50 4.55 7.50 1.75
N MET A 51 4.87 7.11 2.99
CA MET A 51 5.52 5.83 3.28
C MET A 51 4.74 4.63 2.73
N PRO A 52 3.41 4.49 2.89
CA PRO A 52 2.70 3.32 2.36
C PRO A 52 2.81 3.15 0.85
N GLY A 53 2.65 4.24 0.09
CA GLY A 53 2.81 4.21 -1.37
C GLY A 53 4.26 3.95 -1.80
N THR A 54 5.23 4.52 -1.08
CA THR A 54 6.66 4.27 -1.35
C THR A 54 7.02 2.80 -1.09
N THR A 55 6.53 2.21 0.00
CA THR A 55 6.71 0.77 0.30
C THR A 55 6.12 -0.11 -0.79
N ALA A 56 4.89 0.19 -1.23
CA ALA A 56 4.25 -0.54 -2.33
C ALA A 56 5.03 -0.40 -3.64
N TYR A 57 5.51 0.81 -3.94
CA TYR A 57 6.28 1.09 -5.15
C TYR A 57 7.58 0.29 -5.16
N SER A 58 8.45 0.49 -4.18
CA SER A 58 9.73 -0.22 -4.10
C SER A 58 9.55 -1.74 -4.01
N GLY A 59 8.57 -2.22 -3.24
CA GLY A 59 8.26 -3.66 -3.16
C GLY A 59 7.86 -4.25 -4.52
N MET A 60 7.11 -3.52 -5.34
CA MET A 60 6.70 -4.01 -6.67
C MET A 60 7.74 -3.73 -7.76
N THR A 61 8.45 -2.61 -7.76
CA THR A 61 9.36 -2.23 -8.85
C THR A 61 10.77 -2.79 -8.66
N ASP A 62 11.22 -2.95 -7.43
CA ASP A 62 12.62 -3.30 -7.15
C ASP A 62 12.75 -4.77 -6.74
N ILE A 63 11.74 -5.31 -6.04
CA ILE A 63 11.78 -6.67 -5.47
C ILE A 63 10.89 -7.64 -6.26
N GLY A 64 9.57 -7.42 -6.27
CA GLY A 64 8.62 -8.34 -6.89
C GLY A 64 8.67 -8.35 -8.42
N GLN A 65 8.86 -7.17 -9.03
CA GLN A 65 9.05 -6.96 -10.47
C GLN A 65 8.03 -7.68 -11.38
N PRO A 66 6.71 -7.60 -11.09
CA PRO A 66 5.71 -8.39 -11.81
C PRO A 66 5.73 -8.08 -13.32
N LYS A 67 5.44 -9.11 -14.12
CA LYS A 67 5.39 -9.05 -15.58
C LYS A 67 3.98 -9.28 -16.09
N ALA A 68 3.77 -8.93 -17.36
CA ALA A 68 2.52 -9.19 -18.03
C ALA A 68 2.23 -10.69 -18.08
N GLY A 69 1.03 -11.10 -17.67
CA GLY A 69 0.60 -12.49 -17.63
C GLY A 69 0.96 -13.27 -16.36
N GLU A 70 1.81 -12.72 -15.48
CA GLU A 70 2.12 -13.32 -14.17
C GLU A 70 0.95 -13.15 -13.18
N THR A 71 0.93 -13.98 -12.15
CA THR A 71 -0.01 -13.92 -11.04
C THR A 71 0.65 -13.30 -9.80
N VAL A 72 0.04 -12.23 -9.31
CA VAL A 72 0.46 -11.50 -8.12
C VAL A 72 -0.59 -11.68 -7.03
N VAL A 73 -0.19 -12.24 -5.89
CA VAL A 73 -1.03 -12.33 -4.68
C VAL A 73 -0.63 -11.26 -3.69
N ILE A 74 -1.61 -10.57 -3.10
CA ILE A 74 -1.37 -9.48 -2.15
C ILE A 74 -2.18 -9.72 -0.88
N SER A 75 -1.47 -9.87 0.23
CA SER A 75 -2.10 -9.95 1.55
C SER A 75 -2.46 -8.56 2.09
N ALA A 76 -3.51 -8.48 2.92
CA ALA A 76 -4.08 -7.22 3.39
C ALA A 76 -4.37 -6.23 2.24
N ALA A 77 -4.96 -6.74 1.15
CA ALA A 77 -5.10 -6.03 -0.13
C ALA A 77 -5.90 -4.72 -0.03
N SER A 78 -6.84 -4.61 0.91
CA SER A 78 -7.60 -3.38 1.16
C SER A 78 -6.85 -2.34 1.99
N GLY A 79 -5.64 -2.65 2.47
CA GLY A 79 -4.81 -1.75 3.28
C GLY A 79 -4.03 -0.73 2.44
N ALA A 80 -3.47 0.29 3.08
CA ALA A 80 -2.80 1.40 2.39
C ALA A 80 -1.64 0.97 1.47
N VAL A 81 -0.86 -0.04 1.88
CA VAL A 81 0.24 -0.60 1.06
C VAL A 81 -0.33 -1.53 -0.01
N GLY A 82 -1.10 -2.54 0.39
CA GLY A 82 -1.63 -3.56 -0.53
C GLY A 82 -2.48 -2.98 -1.67
N ALA A 83 -3.29 -1.96 -1.38
CA ALA A 83 -4.14 -1.32 -2.38
C ALA A 83 -3.33 -0.62 -3.49
N VAL A 84 -2.21 0.01 -3.13
CA VAL A 84 -1.31 0.65 -4.09
C VAL A 84 -0.49 -0.41 -4.83
N ALA A 85 0.00 -1.42 -4.11
CA ALA A 85 0.83 -2.48 -4.68
C ALA A 85 0.07 -3.25 -5.78
N GLY A 86 -1.21 -3.56 -5.56
CA GLY A 86 -2.02 -4.24 -6.57
C GLY A 86 -2.31 -3.41 -7.80
N GLN A 87 -2.57 -2.11 -7.64
CA GLN A 87 -2.73 -1.23 -8.79
C GLN A 87 -1.43 -1.11 -9.61
N ILE A 88 -0.26 -1.14 -8.95
CA ILE A 88 1.03 -1.19 -9.66
C ILE A 88 1.17 -2.50 -10.44
N ALA A 89 0.84 -3.63 -9.82
CA ALA A 89 0.86 -4.94 -10.49
C ALA A 89 -0.13 -5.01 -11.67
N LYS A 90 -1.35 -4.47 -11.53
CA LYS A 90 -2.32 -4.34 -12.64
C LYS A 90 -1.74 -3.51 -13.79
N ARG A 91 -1.07 -2.40 -13.49
CA ARG A 91 -0.39 -1.58 -14.51
C ARG A 91 0.78 -2.29 -15.19
N ALA A 92 1.38 -3.28 -14.54
CA ALA A 92 2.40 -4.14 -15.14
C ALA A 92 1.81 -5.25 -16.03
N GLY A 93 0.47 -5.37 -16.10
CA GLY A 93 -0.23 -6.39 -16.90
C GLY A 93 -0.37 -7.74 -16.20
N ALA A 94 -0.12 -7.81 -14.90
CA ALA A 94 -0.31 -9.03 -14.12
C ALA A 94 -1.79 -9.29 -13.81
N ARG A 95 -2.12 -10.56 -13.56
CA ARG A 95 -3.32 -10.96 -12.82
C ARG A 95 -3.08 -10.70 -11.34
N VAL A 96 -3.98 -10.02 -10.67
CA VAL A 96 -3.82 -9.62 -9.27
C VAL A 96 -4.96 -10.19 -8.43
N VAL A 97 -4.58 -11.02 -7.46
CA VAL A 97 -5.49 -11.64 -6.48
C VAL A 97 -5.22 -11.03 -5.11
N GLY A 98 -6.25 -10.40 -4.55
CA GLY A 98 -6.19 -9.79 -3.23
C GLY A 98 -6.65 -10.75 -2.13
N VAL A 99 -6.10 -10.60 -0.93
CA VAL A 99 -6.63 -11.24 0.28
C VAL A 99 -7.02 -10.16 1.28
N ALA A 100 -8.29 -10.15 1.67
CA ALA A 100 -8.86 -9.19 2.62
C ALA A 100 -9.84 -9.87 3.57
N GLY A 101 -10.27 -9.18 4.63
CA GLY A 101 -11.16 -9.75 5.66
C GLY A 101 -12.55 -9.15 5.60
N GLY A 102 -13.52 -9.92 5.13
CA GLY A 102 -14.92 -9.52 4.95
C GLY A 102 -15.29 -9.19 3.50
N ALA A 103 -16.50 -9.61 3.10
CA ALA A 103 -17.05 -9.40 1.76
C ALA A 103 -17.01 -7.94 1.28
N GLU A 104 -17.30 -6.96 2.16
CA GLU A 104 -17.25 -5.53 1.81
C GLU A 104 -15.86 -5.09 1.35
N LYS A 105 -14.80 -5.55 2.04
CA LYS A 105 -13.42 -5.23 1.66
C LYS A 105 -13.03 -5.93 0.36
N CYS A 106 -13.45 -7.18 0.17
CA CYS A 106 -13.19 -7.91 -1.07
C CYS A 106 -13.89 -7.27 -2.27
N LEU A 107 -15.11 -6.75 -2.07
CA LEU A 107 -15.84 -6.01 -3.09
C LEU A 107 -15.12 -4.71 -3.45
N PHE A 108 -14.71 -3.93 -2.44
CA PHE A 108 -13.93 -2.71 -2.64
C PHE A 108 -12.62 -2.98 -3.43
N VAL A 109 -11.90 -4.05 -3.07
CA VAL A 109 -10.65 -4.44 -3.74
C VAL A 109 -10.88 -4.77 -5.22
N GLN A 110 -11.98 -5.45 -5.55
CA GLN A 110 -12.29 -5.79 -6.94
C GLN A 110 -12.83 -4.59 -7.72
N GLU A 111 -13.90 -3.95 -7.23
CA GLU A 111 -14.64 -2.94 -7.98
C GLU A 111 -13.95 -1.57 -8.01
N ALA A 112 -13.38 -1.14 -6.88
CA ALA A 112 -12.79 0.20 -6.78
C ALA A 112 -11.29 0.19 -7.11
N LEU A 113 -10.56 -0.88 -6.76
CA LEU A 113 -9.12 -0.97 -7.00
C LEU A 113 -8.76 -1.75 -8.27
N GLY A 114 -9.72 -2.47 -8.88
CA GLY A 114 -9.55 -3.16 -10.15
C GLY A 114 -8.74 -4.46 -10.06
N PHE A 115 -8.72 -5.11 -8.90
CA PHE A 115 -8.14 -6.45 -8.78
C PHE A 115 -9.00 -7.47 -9.52
N ASP A 116 -8.38 -8.53 -10.03
CA ASP A 116 -9.10 -9.57 -10.79
C ASP A 116 -9.95 -10.45 -9.88
N GLU A 117 -9.51 -10.61 -8.62
CA GLU A 117 -10.22 -11.41 -7.62
C GLU A 117 -9.82 -10.95 -6.22
N CYS A 118 -10.71 -11.17 -5.23
CA CYS A 118 -10.34 -10.99 -3.83
C CYS A 118 -10.95 -12.06 -2.92
N ILE A 119 -10.09 -12.76 -2.19
CA ILE A 119 -10.44 -13.83 -1.26
C ILE A 119 -10.69 -13.24 0.12
N ASP A 120 -11.82 -13.62 0.72
CA ASP A 120 -12.09 -13.35 2.13
C ASP A 120 -11.39 -14.40 3.01
N HIS A 121 -10.32 -13.99 3.71
CA HIS A 121 -9.56 -14.90 4.58
C HIS A 121 -10.32 -15.39 5.83
N ARG A 122 -11.56 -14.91 6.04
CA ARG A 122 -12.45 -15.36 7.13
C ARG A 122 -13.37 -16.51 6.70
N ALA A 123 -13.40 -16.84 5.42
CA ALA A 123 -14.18 -17.97 4.90
C ALA A 123 -13.53 -19.32 5.26
N LEU A 124 -14.31 -20.40 5.17
CA LEU A 124 -13.99 -21.71 5.74
C LEU A 124 -12.77 -22.43 5.13
N ASP A 125 -12.26 -22.03 3.96
CA ASP A 125 -11.05 -22.63 3.36
C ASP A 125 -10.25 -21.64 2.49
N LEU A 126 -9.23 -21.02 3.09
CA LEU A 126 -8.33 -20.09 2.41
C LEU A 126 -7.42 -20.78 1.39
N LYS A 127 -7.04 -22.04 1.63
CA LYS A 127 -6.09 -22.76 0.75
C LYS A 127 -6.77 -23.16 -0.55
N ALA A 128 -7.98 -23.70 -0.46
CA ALA A 128 -8.79 -24.01 -1.64
C ALA A 128 -9.06 -22.74 -2.45
N ALA A 129 -9.51 -21.66 -1.78
CA ALA A 129 -9.78 -20.39 -2.46
C ALA A 129 -8.55 -19.81 -3.17
N LEU A 130 -7.35 -19.90 -2.57
CA LEU A 130 -6.11 -19.49 -3.24
C LEU A 130 -5.77 -20.35 -4.46
N THR A 131 -5.97 -21.66 -4.34
CA THR A 131 -5.70 -22.61 -5.44
C THR A 131 -6.62 -22.33 -6.62
N ASP A 132 -7.89 -22.08 -6.35
CA ASP A 132 -8.90 -21.78 -7.37
C ASP A 132 -8.63 -20.41 -8.03
N ALA A 133 -8.26 -19.40 -7.24
CA ALA A 133 -7.96 -18.06 -7.75
C ALA A 133 -6.61 -17.98 -8.51
N CYS A 134 -5.68 -18.90 -8.24
CA CYS A 134 -4.33 -18.90 -8.81
C CYS A 134 -4.03 -20.23 -9.55
N PRO A 135 -4.79 -20.57 -10.61
CA PRO A 135 -4.68 -21.88 -11.28
C PRO A 135 -3.32 -22.10 -11.94
N ASN A 136 -2.58 -21.03 -12.24
CA ASN A 136 -1.25 -21.07 -12.84
C ASN A 136 -0.12 -20.91 -11.80
N GLY A 137 -0.44 -20.96 -10.51
CA GLY A 137 0.50 -20.65 -9.43
C GLY A 137 0.60 -19.16 -9.12
N ILE A 138 1.57 -18.80 -8.28
CA ILE A 138 1.83 -17.45 -7.79
C ILE A 138 3.28 -17.09 -8.12
N ASP A 139 3.47 -16.09 -8.98
CA ASP A 139 4.80 -15.62 -9.38
C ASP A 139 5.35 -14.60 -8.38
N VAL A 140 4.49 -13.72 -7.86
CA VAL A 140 4.84 -12.71 -6.85
C VAL A 140 3.84 -12.77 -5.70
N TYR A 141 4.36 -12.91 -4.48
CA TYR A 141 3.56 -12.75 -3.27
C TYR A 141 4.01 -11.51 -2.50
N PHE A 142 3.15 -10.50 -2.46
CA PHE A 142 3.37 -9.29 -1.65
C PHE A 142 2.84 -9.52 -0.23
N GLU A 143 3.78 -9.79 0.67
CA GLU A 143 3.58 -10.20 2.05
C GLU A 143 3.45 -8.98 2.98
N ASN A 144 2.34 -8.87 3.72
CA ASN A 144 2.07 -7.82 4.70
C ASN A 144 1.61 -8.35 6.08
N VAL A 145 1.37 -9.67 6.23
CA VAL A 145 0.66 -10.24 7.38
C VAL A 145 1.34 -11.47 8.00
N GLY A 146 1.90 -12.35 7.19
CA GLY A 146 2.43 -13.66 7.57
C GLY A 146 1.34 -14.68 7.93
N GLY A 147 1.71 -15.71 8.69
CA GLY A 147 0.76 -16.63 9.30
C GLY A 147 0.22 -17.70 8.35
N GLU A 148 -1.08 -18.01 8.46
CA GLU A 148 -1.72 -19.13 7.75
C GLU A 148 -1.66 -19.00 6.22
N LEU A 149 -1.59 -17.77 5.70
CA LEU A 149 -1.48 -17.52 4.26
C LEU A 149 -0.15 -18.02 3.65
N GLN A 150 0.86 -18.28 4.48
CA GLN A 150 2.17 -18.81 4.07
C GLN A 150 2.32 -20.33 4.26
N ARG A 151 1.27 -21.04 4.69
CA ARG A 151 1.32 -22.46 5.06
C ARG A 151 0.69 -23.40 4.04
#